data_AF-A0A7J8KHH3-F1
#
_entry.id   AF-A0A7J8KHH3-F1
#
_cell.length_a   1.000
_cell.length_b   1.000
_cell.length_c   1.000
_cell.angle_alpha   90.00
_cell.angle_beta   90.00
_cell.angle_gamma   90.00
#
_symmetry.space_group_name_H-M   'P 1'
#
loop_
_entity.id
_entity.type
_entity.pdbx_description
1 polymer ?
#
loop_
_entity_poly.entity_id
_entity_poly.type
_entity_poly.pdbx_seq_one_letter_code
_entity_poly.pdbx_strand_id
1 'polypeptide(L)'
;MSCFKSKTSRGLKLTSTGPGPGYYNPNDHIKIPKKTLIPRNPILNFSASPLPLPPKPSLPGPGQYEIVDYVGPPKHFISSASFVSNTSRWTMAPSQPGLPGPATYKPEFPGKQSFLYNEDKKWIPVL
;
A
#
# COMPACT_ATOMS: atom_id res chain seq x y z
N MET A 1 69.40 -16.87 -37.88
CA MET A 1 69.67 -18.13 -37.13
C MET A 1 69.89 -17.78 -35.68
N SER A 2 68.99 -18.20 -34.77
CA SER A 2 69.10 -17.89 -33.33
C SER A 2 70.14 -18.79 -32.67
N CYS A 3 71.15 -18.18 -32.06
CA CYS A 3 72.36 -18.82 -31.51
C CYS A 3 72.22 -19.35 -30.08
N PHE A 4 71.04 -19.27 -29.46
CA PHE A 4 70.84 -19.71 -28.08
C PHE A 4 69.95 -20.96 -27.99
N LYS A 5 70.59 -22.13 -27.91
CA LYS A 5 69.97 -23.42 -27.56
C LYS A 5 70.32 -23.78 -26.12
N SER A 6 69.35 -23.72 -25.20
CA SER A 6 69.57 -24.17 -23.82
C SER A 6 69.78 -25.69 -23.76
N LYS A 7 70.87 -26.15 -23.11
CA LYS A 7 71.19 -27.59 -22.91
C LYS A 7 70.49 -28.23 -21.70
N THR A 8 69.68 -27.48 -20.97
CA THR A 8 69.08 -27.95 -19.72
C THR A 8 67.93 -28.91 -20.00
N SER A 9 68.03 -30.14 -19.51
CA SER A 9 66.96 -31.14 -19.54
C SER A 9 65.72 -30.62 -18.80
N ARG A 10 64.66 -30.30 -19.55
CA ARG A 10 63.33 -29.95 -18.99
C ARG A 10 62.42 -31.18 -18.91
N GLY A 11 62.96 -32.32 -18.50
CA GLY A 11 62.19 -33.55 -18.34
C GLY A 11 61.22 -33.45 -17.17
N LEU A 12 59.93 -33.72 -17.43
CA LEU A 12 58.91 -33.95 -16.41
C LEU A 12 59.36 -35.13 -15.52
N LYS A 13 59.75 -34.85 -14.27
CA LYS A 13 60.00 -35.89 -13.27
C LYS A 13 58.64 -36.45 -12.85
N LEU A 14 58.26 -37.60 -13.38
CA LEU A 14 57.12 -38.38 -12.92
C LEU A 14 57.44 -38.98 -11.54
N THR A 15 57.37 -38.18 -10.48
CA THR A 15 57.43 -38.66 -9.08
C THR A 15 56.03 -38.79 -8.47
N SER A 16 54.96 -38.61 -9.25
CA SER A 16 53.59 -38.71 -8.75
C SER A 16 53.06 -40.13 -8.91
N THR A 17 53.05 -40.88 -7.80
CA THR A 17 52.22 -42.10 -7.65
C THR A 17 50.73 -41.74 -7.48
N GLY A 18 50.42 -40.45 -7.30
CA GLY A 18 49.06 -39.97 -7.20
C GLY A 18 48.42 -39.71 -8.58
N PRO A 19 47.09 -39.80 -8.66
CA PRO A 19 46.36 -39.43 -9.86
C PRO A 19 46.72 -38.01 -10.32
N GLY A 20 46.83 -37.81 -11.63
CA GLY A 20 47.17 -36.51 -12.20
C GLY A 20 46.10 -35.44 -11.93
N PRO A 21 46.45 -34.15 -12.08
CA PRO A 21 45.45 -33.08 -12.01
C PRO A 21 44.34 -33.35 -13.03
N GLY A 22 43.09 -33.43 -12.57
CA GLY A 22 41.92 -33.75 -13.41
C GLY A 22 41.56 -35.24 -13.50
N TYR A 23 42.25 -36.13 -12.77
CA TYR A 23 41.81 -37.51 -12.63
C TYR A 23 40.52 -37.58 -11.80
N TYR A 24 39.50 -38.20 -12.38
CA TYR A 24 38.26 -38.58 -11.70
C TYR A 24 38.07 -40.08 -11.89
N ASN A 25 37.66 -40.79 -10.84
CA ASN A 25 37.26 -42.19 -10.93
C ASN A 25 35.73 -42.24 -11.03
N PRO A 26 35.15 -42.68 -12.16
CA PRO A 26 33.69 -42.77 -12.32
C PRO A 26 33.04 -43.81 -11.39
N ASN A 27 33.84 -44.74 -10.84
CA ASN A 27 33.36 -45.74 -9.88
C ASN A 27 33.45 -45.27 -8.42
N ASP A 28 34.04 -44.10 -8.15
CA ASP A 28 34.09 -43.58 -6.79
C ASP A 28 32.71 -43.05 -6.37
N HIS A 29 32.23 -43.53 -5.22
CA HIS A 29 31.00 -43.02 -4.65
C HIS A 29 31.19 -41.57 -4.21
N ILE A 30 30.44 -40.65 -4.83
CA ILE A 30 30.41 -39.23 -4.47
C ILE A 30 29.94 -39.13 -3.01
N LYS A 31 30.86 -38.75 -2.11
CA LYS A 31 30.51 -38.43 -0.73
C LYS A 31 29.75 -37.10 -0.73
N ILE A 32 28.43 -37.16 -0.82
CA ILE A 32 27.57 -35.97 -0.69
C ILE A 32 27.72 -35.47 0.75
N PRO A 33 28.32 -34.28 1.00
CA PRO A 33 28.34 -33.74 2.35
C PRO A 33 26.89 -33.50 2.78
N LYS A 34 26.49 -34.09 3.91
CA LYS A 34 25.18 -33.85 4.50
C LYS A 34 25.07 -32.34 4.73
N LYS A 35 24.14 -31.68 4.05
CA LYS A 35 23.85 -30.26 4.27
C LYS A 35 23.52 -30.08 5.74
N THR A 36 24.34 -29.31 6.45
CA THR A 36 24.00 -28.83 7.79
C THR A 36 22.67 -28.11 7.69
N LEU A 37 21.66 -28.63 8.40
CA LEU A 37 20.37 -27.98 8.55
C LEU A 37 20.60 -26.70 9.35
N ILE A 38 20.83 -25.59 8.66
CA ILE A 38 20.87 -24.28 9.28
C ILE A 38 19.43 -24.01 9.75
N PRO A 39 19.20 -23.82 11.06
CA PRO A 39 17.89 -23.42 11.54
C PRO A 39 17.56 -22.07 10.90
N ARG A 40 16.61 -22.07 9.96
CA ARG A 40 16.02 -20.85 9.44
C ARG A 40 15.20 -20.23 10.56
N ASN A 41 15.79 -19.35 11.35
CA ASN A 41 15.04 -18.34 12.07
C ASN A 41 14.85 -17.17 11.09
N PRO A 42 13.67 -17.02 10.45
CA PRO A 42 13.45 -16.00 9.42
C PRO A 42 13.33 -14.57 9.98
N ILE A 43 13.60 -14.35 11.26
CA ILE A 43 13.26 -13.10 11.95
C ILE A 43 14.55 -12.32 12.22
N LEU A 44 14.93 -11.51 11.25
CA LEU A 44 15.82 -10.38 11.49
C LEU A 44 14.99 -9.32 12.24
N ASN A 45 15.16 -9.23 13.56
CA ASN A 45 14.45 -8.31 14.47
C ASN A 45 14.89 -6.83 14.26
N PHE A 46 14.75 -6.29 13.05
CA PHE A 46 14.96 -4.86 12.80
C PHE A 46 13.66 -4.04 12.96
N SER A 47 12.50 -4.69 12.93
CA SER A 47 11.20 -4.06 13.16
C SER A 47 10.38 -4.83 14.17
N ALA A 48 9.53 -4.12 14.93
CA ALA A 48 8.63 -4.72 15.89
C ALA A 48 7.65 -5.68 15.18
N SER A 49 7.28 -6.75 15.87
CA SER A 49 6.25 -7.68 15.38
C SER A 49 4.94 -6.92 15.13
N PRO A 50 4.19 -7.26 14.07
CA PRO A 50 2.93 -6.58 13.75
C PRO A 50 1.98 -6.67 14.95
N LEU A 51 1.52 -5.52 15.44
CA LEU A 51 0.47 -5.47 16.46
C LEU A 51 -0.86 -5.90 15.83
N PRO A 52 -1.72 -6.62 16.57
CA PRO A 52 -3.06 -6.95 16.09
C PRO A 52 -3.84 -5.66 15.84
N LEU A 53 -4.57 -5.62 14.73
CA LEU A 53 -5.40 -4.47 14.38
C LEU A 53 -6.53 -4.29 15.42
N PRO A 54 -6.95 -3.04 15.71
CA PRO A 54 -8.12 -2.81 16.53
C PRO A 54 -9.36 -3.47 15.89
N PRO A 55 -10.30 -3.96 16.71
CA PRO A 55 -11.53 -4.57 16.22
C PRO A 55 -12.31 -3.56 15.38
N LYS A 56 -12.84 -4.02 14.24
CA LYS A 56 -13.67 -3.19 13.36
C LYS A 56 -14.97 -2.83 14.09
N PRO A 57 -15.48 -1.59 13.92
CA PRO A 57 -16.79 -1.24 14.45
C PRO A 57 -17.87 -2.15 13.83
N SER A 58 -18.96 -2.35 14.56
CA SER A 58 -20.11 -3.11 14.08
C SER A 58 -20.70 -2.46 12.83
N LEU A 59 -21.16 -3.29 11.89
CA LEU A 59 -21.90 -2.81 10.72
C LEU A 59 -23.16 -2.07 11.19
N PRO A 60 -23.47 -0.88 10.64
CA PRO A 60 -24.70 -0.18 10.97
C PRO A 60 -25.90 -1.04 10.55
N GLY A 61 -26.90 -1.12 11.42
CA GLY A 61 -28.16 -1.76 11.09
C GLY A 61 -28.93 -1.00 10.00
N PRO A 62 -29.97 -1.62 9.40
CA PRO A 62 -30.85 -0.90 8.49
C PRO A 62 -31.49 0.30 9.21
N GLY A 63 -31.26 1.51 8.68
CA GLY A 63 -31.76 2.76 9.26
C GLY A 63 -30.81 3.47 10.24
N GLN A 64 -29.59 2.97 10.44
CA GLN A 64 -28.60 3.65 11.26
C GLN A 64 -27.70 4.57 10.42
N TYR A 65 -27.80 5.87 10.67
CA TYR A 65 -26.94 6.90 10.08
C TYR A 65 -26.11 7.55 11.19
N GLU A 66 -24.79 7.63 11.00
CA GLU A 66 -23.93 8.44 11.85
C GLU A 66 -24.02 9.88 11.36
N ILE A 67 -24.73 10.73 12.10
CA ILE A 67 -24.80 12.17 11.82
C ILE A 67 -23.52 12.78 12.37
N VAL A 68 -22.44 12.65 11.58
CA VAL A 68 -21.15 13.24 11.91
C VAL A 68 -21.15 14.67 11.38
N ASP A 69 -20.88 15.65 12.25
CA ASP A 69 -20.49 16.99 11.83
C ASP A 69 -19.15 16.88 11.09
N TYR A 70 -19.23 16.69 9.77
CA TYR A 70 -18.05 16.48 8.93
C TYR A 70 -17.29 17.80 8.80
N VAL A 71 -16.44 18.08 9.79
CA VAL A 71 -15.36 19.04 9.65
C VAL A 71 -14.23 18.34 8.91
N GLY A 72 -14.46 18.13 7.60
CA GLY A 72 -13.47 17.54 6.73
C GLY A 72 -12.21 18.39 6.66
N PRO A 73 -11.04 17.79 6.32
CA PRO A 73 -9.87 18.56 5.96
C PRO A 73 -10.23 19.58 4.87
N PRO A 74 -9.66 20.79 4.89
CA PRO A 74 -9.92 21.80 3.87
C PRO A 74 -9.66 21.18 2.49
N LYS A 75 -10.68 21.21 1.62
CA LYS A 75 -10.57 20.66 0.27
C LYS A 75 -9.58 21.52 -0.52
N HIS A 76 -8.34 21.04 -0.63
CA HIS A 76 -7.35 21.64 -1.50
C HIS A 76 -7.71 21.29 -2.94
N PHE A 77 -8.14 22.29 -3.72
CA PHE A 77 -8.33 22.15 -5.16
C PHE A 77 -6.96 22.07 -5.85
N ILE A 78 -6.36 20.88 -5.84
CA ILE A 78 -5.10 20.61 -6.52
C ILE A 78 -5.44 19.95 -7.86
N SER A 79 -5.02 20.59 -8.95
CA SER A 79 -5.12 20.00 -10.29
C SER A 79 -4.11 18.86 -10.42
N SER A 80 -4.55 17.68 -10.87
CA SER A 80 -3.69 16.51 -11.10
C SER A 80 -2.96 16.53 -12.45
N ALA A 81 -2.92 17.68 -13.14
CA ALA A 81 -2.34 17.81 -14.47
C ALA A 81 -0.81 17.94 -14.43
N SER A 82 -0.12 17.31 -15.38
CA SER A 82 1.35 17.33 -15.49
C SER A 82 1.95 18.72 -15.78
N PHE A 83 1.14 19.68 -16.24
CA PHE A 83 1.52 21.07 -16.42
C PHE A 83 0.51 21.97 -15.70
N VAL A 84 0.88 22.45 -14.51
CA VAL A 84 0.03 23.31 -13.67
C VAL A 84 0.33 24.77 -13.99
N SER A 85 -0.68 25.55 -14.36
CA SER A 85 -0.55 27.01 -14.46
C SER A 85 -0.55 27.63 -13.06
N ASN A 86 0.52 28.34 -12.68
CA ASN A 86 0.64 29.01 -11.37
C ASN A 86 -0.25 30.25 -11.20
N THR A 87 -0.97 30.68 -12.24
CA THR A 87 -1.85 31.84 -12.16
C THR A 87 -3.24 31.41 -11.68
N SER A 88 -3.74 32.03 -10.61
CA SER A 88 -5.09 31.79 -10.12
C SER A 88 -6.11 32.40 -11.09
N ARG A 89 -7.00 31.59 -11.65
CA ARG A 89 -8.06 32.05 -12.56
C ARG A 89 -9.34 32.48 -11.81
N TRP A 90 -9.47 32.12 -10.54
CA TRP A 90 -10.67 32.41 -9.74
C TRP A 90 -10.37 33.56 -8.77
N THR A 91 -10.70 34.78 -9.18
CA THR A 91 -10.90 35.92 -8.28
C THR A 91 -12.34 35.91 -7.76
N MET A 92 -12.81 34.77 -7.23
CA MET A 92 -14.10 34.78 -6.55
C MET A 92 -13.85 35.37 -5.17
N ALA A 93 -14.24 36.64 -4.99
CA ALA A 93 -14.30 37.25 -3.67
C ALA A 93 -15.01 36.26 -2.73
N PRO A 94 -14.55 36.09 -1.48
CA PRO A 94 -15.26 35.25 -0.51
C PRO A 94 -16.73 35.67 -0.54
N SER A 95 -17.63 34.71 -0.76
CA SER A 95 -19.07 34.98 -0.75
C SER A 95 -19.36 35.73 0.54
N GLN A 96 -19.96 36.92 0.41
CA GLN A 96 -20.31 37.76 1.56
C GLN A 96 -20.93 36.88 2.65
N PRO A 97 -20.39 36.90 3.89
CA PRO A 97 -20.92 36.07 4.96
C PRO A 97 -22.36 36.51 5.25
N GLY A 98 -23.32 35.78 4.70
CA GLY A 98 -24.75 36.09 4.86
C GLY A 98 -25.59 35.84 3.62
N LEU A 99 -25.02 35.85 2.40
CA LEU A 99 -25.81 35.54 1.20
C LEU A 99 -25.63 34.06 0.80
N PRO A 100 -26.71 33.27 0.79
CA PRO A 100 -26.65 31.92 0.23
C PRO A 100 -26.20 32.00 -1.21
N GLY A 101 -25.22 31.17 -1.60
CA GLY A 101 -24.86 31.03 -3.00
C GLY A 101 -26.06 30.55 -3.82
N PRO A 102 -26.03 30.66 -5.15
CA PRO A 102 -27.14 30.26 -6.02
C PRO A 102 -27.56 28.78 -5.91
N ALA A 103 -26.77 27.95 -5.22
CA ALA A 103 -27.05 26.56 -4.91
C ALA A 103 -27.20 26.26 -3.40
N THR A 104 -27.33 27.27 -2.55
CA THR A 104 -27.48 27.09 -1.10
C THR A 104 -28.96 27.03 -0.72
N TYR A 105 -29.45 25.82 -0.45
CA TYR A 105 -30.77 25.60 0.13
C TYR A 105 -30.67 25.44 1.64
N LYS A 106 -31.46 26.19 2.40
CA LYS A 106 -31.70 25.96 3.83
C LYS A 106 -33.16 25.52 3.97
N PRO A 107 -33.45 24.21 3.88
CA PRO A 107 -34.81 23.74 4.11
C PRO A 107 -35.19 24.05 5.55
N GLU A 108 -36.28 24.80 5.74
CA GLU A 108 -36.90 24.89 7.05
C GLU A 108 -37.51 23.52 7.36
N PHE A 109 -37.24 22.99 8.55
CA PHE A 109 -37.88 21.77 9.03
C PHE A 109 -39.12 22.21 9.80
N PRO A 110 -40.31 22.29 9.17
CA PRO A 110 -41.53 22.44 9.96
C PRO A 110 -41.58 21.24 10.91
N GLY A 111 -41.91 21.48 12.17
CA GLY A 111 -42.06 20.42 13.17
C GLY A 111 -43.09 19.36 12.74
N LYS A 112 -43.40 18.41 13.63
CA LYS A 112 -44.42 17.39 13.33
C LYS A 112 -45.76 18.04 13.00
N GLN A 113 -46.13 18.05 11.71
CA GLN A 113 -47.44 18.50 11.25
C GLN A 113 -48.42 17.33 11.36
N SER A 114 -49.30 17.37 12.35
CA SER A 114 -50.39 16.40 12.48
C SER A 114 -51.57 16.81 11.61
N PHE A 115 -52.07 15.88 10.79
CA PHE A 115 -53.32 16.04 10.06
C PHE A 115 -54.39 15.20 10.76
N LEU A 116 -55.52 15.82 11.10
CA LEU A 116 -56.68 15.08 11.57
C LEU A 116 -57.55 14.70 10.37
N TYR A 117 -57.99 13.45 10.33
CA TYR A 117 -58.92 12.97 9.31
C TYR A 117 -60.34 13.04 9.88
N ASN A 118 -61.19 13.86 9.26
CA ASN A 118 -62.58 14.03 9.68
C ASN A 118 -63.49 12.91 9.13
N GLU A 119 -64.68 12.75 9.71
CA GLU A 119 -65.74 11.84 9.23
C GLU A 119 -66.15 12.13 7.77
N ASP A 120 -66.07 13.40 7.37
CA ASP A 120 -66.26 13.87 5.99
C ASP A 120 -65.12 13.50 5.02
N LYS A 121 -64.15 12.70 5.46
CA LYS A 121 -62.97 12.28 4.69
C LYS A 121 -62.05 13.44 4.28
N LYS A 122 -62.03 14.52 5.06
CA LYS A 122 -61.22 15.72 4.81
C LYS A 122 -60.07 15.80 5.81
N TRP A 123 -58.89 16.17 5.31
CA TRP A 123 -57.71 16.44 6.14
C TRP A 123 -57.79 17.86 6.71
N ILE A 124 -57.83 17.97 8.04
CA ILE A 124 -57.82 19.24 8.74
C ILE A 124 -56.38 19.48 9.23
N PRO A 125 -55.71 20.57 8.80
CA PRO A 125 -54.43 20.94 9.38
C PRO A 125 -54.64 21.33 10.84
N VAL A 126 -53.95 20.67 11.77
CA VAL A 126 -53.93 21.10 13.17
C VAL A 126 -52.91 22.23 13.28
N LEU A 127 -53.38 23.41 13.70
CA LEU A 127 -52.54 24.55 14.07
C LEU A 127 -51.86 24.32 15.42
#